data_AF-A0A7C5Q326-F1
#
_entry.id   AF-A0A7C5Q326-F1
#
_cell.length_a   1.000
_cell.length_b   1.000
_cell.length_c   1.000
_cell.angle_alpha   90.00
_cell.angle_beta   90.00
_cell.angle_gamma   90.00
#
_symmetry.space_group_name_H-M   'P 1'
#
loop_
_entity.id
_entity.type
_entity.pdbx_description
1 polymer ?
#
loop_
_entity_poly.entity_id
_entity_poly.type
_entity_poly.pdbx_seq_one_letter_code
_entity_poly.pdbx_strand_id
1 'polypeptide(L)'
;MILIINGSLGVGKTETSWELVGLFERAVMLDGDYIGAVHPFEIHNSQRVDYLYRTISHLIRWHQQHGYNDFVINYVFEKPESLVRFKRMMLELSDVVYIFRLTCAEAEQEQRIRARGKENLAWELKRFRELNAIQQAAATQGDLGYPLDTTGQSAAQVAQKTWQLSHEKIVVAPYNPAWAEQFEAEAAAIKAAVGDLALEIHHIGSTSVPGLPAKPIIDSMLLVSRLEDFANCIEPLQALGYSYVYHP
;
A
#
# COMPACT_ATOMS: atom_id res chain seq x y z
N MET A 1 -7.27 13.30 6.44
CA MET A 1 -6.57 12.26 5.66
C MET A 1 -6.80 10.89 6.30
N ILE A 2 -6.81 9.79 5.53
CA ILE A 2 -6.88 8.43 6.09
C ILE A 2 -5.61 7.65 5.70
N LEU A 3 -4.89 7.12 6.69
CA LEU A 3 -3.80 6.17 6.50
C LEU A 3 -4.26 4.78 6.87
N ILE A 4 -4.11 3.81 5.96
CA ILE A 4 -4.47 2.41 6.19
C ILE A 4 -3.19 1.58 6.29
N ILE A 5 -3.02 0.88 7.40
CA ILE A 5 -1.87 0.03 7.69
C ILE A 5 -2.30 -1.44 7.61
N ASN A 6 -1.97 -2.07 6.49
CA ASN A 6 -2.16 -3.50 6.23
C ASN A 6 -0.88 -4.29 6.57
N GLY A 7 -1.02 -5.60 6.73
CA GLY A 7 0.08 -6.52 6.98
C GLY A 7 -0.35 -7.72 7.83
N SER A 8 0.44 -8.78 7.83
CA SER A 8 0.13 -10.02 8.55
C SER A 8 0.24 -9.89 10.08
N LEU A 9 -0.10 -10.96 10.81
CA LEU A 9 -0.05 -10.99 12.28
C LEU A 9 1.37 -10.81 12.79
N GLY A 10 1.57 -9.95 13.80
CA GLY A 10 2.90 -9.76 14.40
C GLY A 10 3.88 -8.87 13.62
N VAL A 11 3.48 -8.33 12.46
CA VAL A 11 4.34 -7.43 11.66
C VAL A 11 4.55 -6.04 12.29
N GLY A 12 3.79 -5.69 13.35
CA GLY A 12 3.92 -4.41 14.06
C GLY A 12 2.93 -3.32 13.62
N LYS A 13 1.78 -3.70 13.02
CA LYS A 13 0.74 -2.75 12.57
C LYS A 13 0.24 -1.84 13.70
N THR A 14 -0.15 -2.43 14.83
CA THR A 14 -0.78 -1.69 15.94
C THR A 14 0.20 -0.71 16.53
N GLU A 15 1.44 -1.15 16.80
CA GLU A 15 2.51 -0.30 17.32
C GLU A 15 2.84 0.84 16.34
N THR A 16 3.00 0.55 15.05
CA THR A 16 3.24 1.57 14.01
C THR A 16 2.09 2.57 13.92
N SER A 17 0.84 2.10 14.08
CA SER A 17 -0.34 2.96 13.98
C SER A 17 -0.43 3.97 15.12
N TRP A 18 -0.03 3.57 16.33
CA TRP A 18 0.03 4.49 17.48
C TRP A 18 1.14 5.53 17.32
N GLU A 19 2.31 5.11 16.86
CA GLU A 19 3.41 6.03 16.53
C GLU A 19 2.98 7.04 15.45
N LEU A 20 2.26 6.59 14.40
CA LEU A 20 1.71 7.46 13.37
C LEU A 20 0.70 8.47 13.90
N VAL A 21 -0.22 8.06 14.78
CA VAL A 21 -1.19 8.98 15.38
C VAL A 21 -0.50 10.10 16.15
N GLY A 22 0.63 9.82 16.81
CA GLY A 22 1.44 10.82 17.51
C GLY A 22 2.09 11.87 16.61
N LEU A 23 2.12 11.66 15.29
CA LEU A 23 2.67 12.62 14.32
C LEU A 23 1.63 13.63 13.80
N PHE A 24 0.35 13.32 13.94
CA PHE A 24 -0.72 14.26 13.62
C PHE A 24 -0.93 15.25 14.76
N GLU A 25 -1.36 16.47 14.42
CA GLU A 25 -1.86 17.41 15.42
C GLU A 25 -3.10 16.84 16.14
N ARG A 26 -4.00 16.20 15.38
CA ARG A 26 -5.24 15.62 15.91
C ARG A 26 -5.75 14.49 15.01
N ALA A 27 -5.52 13.25 15.43
CA ALA A 27 -5.98 12.06 14.70
C ALA A 27 -6.64 11.01 15.60
N VAL A 28 -7.29 10.04 14.98
CA VAL A 28 -7.91 8.88 15.64
C VAL A 28 -7.33 7.58 15.08
N MET A 29 -6.93 6.68 15.98
CA MET A 29 -6.54 5.31 15.64
C MET A 29 -7.79 4.41 15.68
N LEU A 30 -8.07 3.69 14.58
CA LEU A 30 -9.17 2.74 14.49
C LEU A 30 -8.64 1.32 14.23
N ASP A 31 -8.69 0.48 15.25
CA ASP A 31 -8.22 -0.91 15.15
C ASP A 31 -9.30 -1.85 14.64
N GLY A 32 -9.14 -2.31 13.39
CA GLY A 32 -10.10 -3.18 12.72
C GLY A 32 -10.22 -4.56 13.37
N ASP A 33 -9.16 -5.06 14.02
CA ASP A 33 -9.22 -6.35 14.72
C ASP A 33 -10.11 -6.23 15.97
N TYR A 34 -10.03 -5.10 16.69
CA TYR A 34 -10.88 -4.84 17.86
C TYR A 34 -12.32 -4.45 17.47
N ILE A 35 -12.50 -3.58 16.48
CA ILE A 35 -13.84 -3.19 16.01
C ILE A 35 -14.58 -4.41 15.44
N GLY A 36 -13.84 -5.34 14.82
CA GLY A 36 -14.38 -6.57 14.23
C GLY A 36 -14.53 -7.75 15.21
N ALA A 37 -14.16 -7.58 16.48
CA ALA A 37 -14.17 -8.65 17.50
C ALA A 37 -15.58 -8.96 18.02
N VAL A 38 -16.47 -9.41 17.13
CA VAL A 38 -17.86 -9.79 17.44
C VAL A 38 -17.98 -11.27 17.81
N HIS A 39 -19.05 -11.65 18.50
CA HIS A 39 -19.37 -13.05 18.81
C HIS A 39 -20.70 -13.48 18.15
N PRO A 40 -20.74 -14.61 17.42
CA PRO A 40 -19.61 -15.49 17.09
C PRO A 40 -18.63 -14.83 16.10
N PHE A 41 -17.33 -15.17 16.24
CA PHE A 41 -16.30 -14.67 15.35
C PHE A 41 -16.03 -15.67 14.23
N GLU A 42 -16.37 -15.31 13.00
CA GLU A 42 -16.16 -16.13 11.81
C GLU A 42 -15.33 -15.37 10.78
N ILE A 43 -14.06 -15.75 10.56
CA ILE A 43 -13.09 -15.00 9.73
C ILE A 43 -13.57 -14.74 8.29
N HIS A 44 -14.28 -15.69 7.67
CA HIS A 44 -14.69 -15.61 6.26
C HIS A 44 -16.18 -15.28 6.05
N ASN A 45 -16.83 -14.70 7.06
CA ASN A 45 -18.23 -14.26 6.96
C ASN A 45 -18.35 -12.87 6.31
N SER A 46 -19.03 -12.78 5.17
CA SER A 46 -19.18 -11.52 4.41
C SER A 46 -20.04 -10.47 5.12
N GLN A 47 -21.04 -10.89 5.91
CA GLN A 47 -21.87 -9.98 6.70
C GLN A 47 -21.07 -9.37 7.85
N ARG A 48 -20.20 -10.16 8.50
CA ARG A 48 -19.27 -9.65 9.52
C ARG A 48 -18.33 -8.60 8.94
N VAL A 49 -17.76 -8.87 7.76
CA VAL A 49 -16.85 -7.93 7.07
C VAL A 49 -17.58 -6.65 6.68
N ASP A 50 -18.81 -6.76 6.16
CA ASP A 50 -19.64 -5.58 5.85
C ASP A 50 -19.95 -4.76 7.12
N TYR A 51 -20.31 -5.43 8.21
CA TYR A 51 -20.55 -4.81 9.51
C TYR A 51 -19.31 -4.04 10.01
N LEU A 52 -18.12 -4.66 9.95
CA LEU A 52 -16.86 -4.02 10.32
C LEU A 52 -16.63 -2.74 9.51
N TYR A 53 -16.72 -2.82 8.18
CA TYR A 53 -16.45 -1.68 7.31
C TYR A 53 -17.43 -0.53 7.54
N ARG A 54 -18.73 -0.84 7.69
CA ARG A 54 -19.75 0.16 8.02
C ARG A 54 -19.51 0.78 9.39
N THR A 55 -19.13 -0.02 10.38
CA THR A 55 -18.83 0.47 11.73
C THR A 55 -17.67 1.46 11.70
N ILE A 56 -16.59 1.14 10.98
CA ILE A 56 -15.47 2.07 10.77
C ILE A 56 -15.95 3.36 10.09
N SER A 57 -16.73 3.27 9.01
CA SER A 57 -17.29 4.46 8.34
C SER A 57 -18.16 5.32 9.26
N HIS A 58 -18.96 4.71 10.15
CA HIS A 58 -19.75 5.43 11.13
C HIS A 58 -18.89 6.15 12.16
N LEU A 59 -17.85 5.50 12.68
CA LEU A 59 -16.91 6.11 13.61
C LEU A 59 -16.19 7.29 12.98
N ILE A 60 -15.71 7.16 11.73
CA ILE A 60 -15.06 8.26 11.00
C ILE A 60 -15.99 9.47 10.89
N ARG A 61 -17.24 9.27 10.42
CA ARG A 61 -18.22 10.37 10.29
C ARG A 61 -18.49 11.05 11.63
N TRP A 62 -18.64 10.27 12.70
CA TRP A 62 -18.84 10.79 14.03
C TRP A 62 -17.64 11.65 14.47
N HIS A 63 -16.43 11.15 14.31
CA HIS A 63 -15.20 11.88 14.66
C HIS A 63 -15.01 13.15 13.85
N GLN A 64 -15.31 13.13 12.55
CA GLN A 64 -15.29 14.30 11.67
C GLN A 64 -16.25 15.40 12.14
N GLN A 65 -17.47 15.03 12.55
CA GLN A 65 -18.43 15.97 13.14
C GLN A 65 -17.92 16.64 14.43
N HIS A 66 -16.90 16.05 15.07
CA HIS A 66 -16.28 16.54 16.30
C HIS A 66 -14.85 17.10 16.10
N GLY A 67 -14.49 17.40 14.84
CA GLY A 67 -13.24 18.07 14.50
C GLY A 67 -12.00 17.17 14.42
N TYR A 68 -12.19 15.85 14.30
CA TYR A 68 -11.12 14.90 13.98
C TYR A 68 -11.21 14.51 12.50
N ASN A 69 -10.27 14.98 11.70
CA ASN A 69 -10.29 14.77 10.24
C ASN A 69 -9.21 13.80 9.75
N ASP A 70 -8.31 13.38 10.64
CA ASP A 70 -7.21 12.48 10.35
C ASP A 70 -7.36 11.15 11.07
N PHE A 71 -7.12 10.06 10.34
CA PHE A 71 -7.37 8.70 10.81
C PHE A 71 -6.22 7.78 10.44
N VAL A 72 -5.86 6.91 11.36
CA VAL A 72 -4.98 5.76 11.10
C VAL A 72 -5.80 4.49 11.36
N ILE A 73 -5.93 3.65 10.34
CA ILE A 73 -6.73 2.42 10.39
C ILE A 73 -5.80 1.24 10.16
N ASN A 74 -5.71 0.32 11.12
CA ASN A 74 -5.00 -0.95 10.91
C ASN A 74 -5.99 -2.11 10.81
N TYR A 75 -5.77 -2.99 9.83
CA TYR A 75 -6.53 -4.22 9.68
C TYR A 75 -5.78 -5.20 8.78
N VAL A 76 -6.12 -6.49 8.86
CA VAL A 76 -5.56 -7.52 7.96
C VAL A 76 -6.47 -7.71 6.76
N PHE A 77 -6.01 -7.29 5.58
CA PHE A 77 -6.65 -7.60 4.31
C PHE A 77 -5.94 -8.78 3.65
N GLU A 78 -6.65 -9.89 3.51
CA GLU A 78 -6.13 -11.13 2.89
C GLU A 78 -6.30 -11.14 1.38
N LYS A 79 -7.23 -10.34 0.86
CA LYS A 79 -7.63 -10.35 -0.55
C LYS A 79 -7.62 -8.93 -1.12
N PRO A 80 -7.08 -8.71 -2.33
CA PRO A 80 -7.11 -7.41 -2.99
C PRO A 80 -8.53 -6.84 -3.11
N GLU A 81 -9.52 -7.67 -3.41
CA GLU A 81 -10.91 -7.24 -3.59
C GLU A 81 -11.50 -6.68 -2.29
N SER A 82 -11.11 -7.26 -1.14
CA SER A 82 -11.52 -6.76 0.17
C SER A 82 -10.94 -5.37 0.45
N LEU A 83 -9.66 -5.16 0.11
CA LEU A 83 -9.01 -3.87 0.28
C LEU A 83 -9.58 -2.82 -0.69
N VAL A 84 -9.78 -3.17 -1.96
CA VAL A 84 -10.39 -2.27 -2.96
C VAL A 84 -11.79 -1.84 -2.52
N ARG A 85 -12.59 -2.78 -2.03
CA ARG A 85 -13.92 -2.50 -1.47
C ARG A 85 -13.84 -1.52 -0.30
N PHE A 86 -12.94 -1.77 0.65
CA PHE A 86 -12.77 -0.91 1.82
C PHE A 86 -12.25 0.48 1.44
N LYS A 87 -11.23 0.56 0.56
CA LYS A 87 -10.68 1.80 0.02
C LYS A 87 -11.76 2.67 -0.61
N ARG A 88 -12.67 2.08 -1.40
CA ARG A 88 -13.80 2.82 -2.01
C ARG A 88 -14.67 3.48 -0.95
N MET A 89 -15.01 2.77 0.13
CA MET A 89 -15.80 3.33 1.24
C MET A 89 -15.04 4.43 1.99
N MET A 90 -13.71 4.33 2.11
CA MET A 90 -12.90 5.37 2.76
C MET A 90 -12.76 6.62 1.88
N LEU A 91 -12.70 6.46 0.56
CA LEU A 91 -12.68 7.58 -0.40
C LEU A 91 -14.00 8.37 -0.42
N GLU A 92 -15.12 7.78 -0.01
CA GLU A 92 -16.37 8.52 0.22
C GLU A 92 -16.31 9.44 1.45
N LEU A 93 -15.30 9.29 2.32
CA LEU A 93 -15.16 10.00 3.59
C LEU A 93 -13.95 10.95 3.63
N SER A 94 -12.97 10.76 2.75
CA SER A 94 -11.74 11.55 2.68
C SER A 94 -11.15 11.48 1.27
N ASP A 95 -10.82 12.64 0.70
CA ASP A 95 -10.17 12.74 -0.62
C ASP A 95 -8.75 12.14 -0.64
N VAL A 96 -8.12 12.07 0.54
CA VAL A 96 -6.76 11.55 0.71
C VAL A 96 -6.80 10.25 1.50
N VAL A 97 -6.50 9.14 0.83
CA VAL A 97 -6.41 7.79 1.41
C VAL A 97 -5.10 7.13 0.95
N TYR A 98 -4.17 6.90 1.87
CA TYR A 98 -2.96 6.13 1.63
C TYR A 98 -3.06 4.74 2.25
N ILE A 99 -2.48 3.74 1.59
CA ILE A 99 -2.48 2.36 2.06
C ILE A 99 -1.07 1.81 2.00
N PHE A 100 -0.56 1.38 3.15
CA PHE A 100 0.74 0.76 3.29
C PHE A 100 0.60 -0.67 3.73
N ARG A 101 1.39 -1.56 3.14
CA ARG A 101 1.49 -2.96 3.54
C ARG A 101 2.83 -3.18 4.22
N LEU A 102 2.80 -3.36 5.54
CA LEU A 102 4.00 -3.71 6.29
C LEU A 102 4.42 -5.14 5.95
N THR A 103 5.70 -5.32 5.66
CA THR A 103 6.33 -6.62 5.42
C THR A 103 7.54 -6.77 6.34
N CYS A 104 7.86 -7.99 6.75
CA CYS A 104 8.99 -8.27 7.62
C CYS A 104 9.57 -9.64 7.28
N ALA A 105 10.87 -9.83 7.47
CA ALA A 105 11.50 -11.13 7.37
C ALA A 105 10.81 -12.15 8.31
N GLU A 106 10.55 -13.35 7.80
CA GLU A 106 9.77 -14.38 8.51
C GLU A 106 10.35 -14.69 9.90
N ALA A 107 11.69 -14.80 10.00
CA ALA A 107 12.39 -15.09 11.24
C ALA A 107 12.17 -14.00 12.32
N GLU A 108 12.17 -12.73 11.93
CA GLU A 108 11.95 -11.62 12.85
C GLU A 108 10.47 -11.55 13.27
N GLN A 109 9.55 -11.75 12.33
CA GLN A 109 8.13 -11.79 12.62
C GLN A 109 7.76 -12.94 13.58
N GLU A 110 8.37 -14.11 13.38
CA GLU A 110 8.24 -15.25 14.29
C GLU A 110 8.76 -14.92 15.69
N GLN A 111 9.91 -14.25 15.82
CA GLN A 111 10.42 -13.78 17.11
C GLN A 111 9.45 -12.81 17.80
N ARG A 112 8.90 -11.85 17.05
CA ARG A 112 7.90 -10.90 17.58
C ARG A 112 6.64 -11.61 18.09
N ILE A 113 6.15 -12.61 17.36
CA ILE A 113 4.99 -13.41 17.78
C ILE A 113 5.32 -14.21 19.05
N ARG A 114 6.48 -14.86 19.09
CA ARG A 114 6.93 -15.63 20.27
C ARG A 114 7.08 -14.76 21.52
N ALA A 115 7.60 -13.55 21.38
CA ALA A 115 7.79 -12.61 22.48
C ALA A 115 6.47 -12.13 23.12
N ARG A 116 5.35 -12.18 22.40
CA ARG A 116 4.02 -11.75 22.89
C ARG A 116 3.37 -12.74 23.88
N GLY A 117 3.88 -13.96 24.01
CA GLY A 117 3.56 -14.87 25.10
C GLY A 117 2.09 -15.30 25.25
N LYS A 118 1.30 -15.35 24.16
CA LYS A 118 -0.12 -15.74 24.21
C LYS A 118 -0.32 -17.26 24.23
N GLU A 119 -1.43 -17.70 24.84
CA GLU A 119 -1.86 -19.11 24.96
C GLU A 119 -1.99 -19.84 23.60
N ASN A 120 -2.19 -19.10 22.50
CA ASN A 120 -2.41 -19.64 21.15
C ASN A 120 -1.22 -19.48 20.20
N LEU A 121 0.01 -19.50 20.72
CA LEU A 121 1.24 -19.30 19.94
C LEU A 121 1.31 -20.18 18.67
N ALA A 122 0.97 -21.46 18.78
CA ALA A 122 1.02 -22.37 17.63
C ALA A 122 0.03 -21.98 16.52
N TRP A 123 -1.16 -21.51 16.89
CA TRP A 123 -2.15 -21.03 15.94
C TRP A 123 -1.70 -19.72 15.29
N GLU A 124 -1.17 -18.77 16.07
CA GLU A 124 -0.65 -17.50 15.52
C GLU A 124 0.51 -17.75 14.56
N LEU A 125 1.43 -18.66 14.92
CA LEU A 125 2.55 -19.05 14.06
C LEU A 125 2.09 -19.69 12.75
N LYS A 126 1.09 -20.57 12.80
CA LYS A 126 0.49 -21.13 11.60
C LYS A 126 -0.19 -20.03 10.77
N ARG A 127 -0.96 -19.17 11.43
CA ARG A 127 -1.78 -18.16 10.76
C ARG A 127 -0.94 -17.08 10.07
N PHE A 128 0.15 -16.59 10.67
CA PHE A 128 0.96 -15.58 10.00
C PHE A 128 1.67 -16.14 8.76
N ARG A 129 2.12 -17.41 8.79
CA ARG A 129 2.71 -18.06 7.61
C ARG A 129 1.70 -18.19 6.47
N GLU A 130 0.48 -18.62 6.79
CA GLU A 130 -0.64 -18.64 5.84
C GLU A 130 -0.90 -17.24 5.25
N LEU A 131 -0.98 -16.22 6.10
CA LEU A 131 -1.23 -14.84 5.68
C LEU A 131 -0.09 -14.28 4.83
N ASN A 132 1.18 -14.57 5.16
CA ASN A 132 2.32 -14.13 4.36
C ASN A 132 2.28 -14.75 2.96
N ALA A 133 1.99 -16.05 2.86
CA ALA A 133 1.85 -16.73 1.58
C ALA A 133 0.68 -16.15 0.75
N ILE A 134 -0.47 -15.93 1.38
CA ILE A 134 -1.64 -15.30 0.75
C ILE A 134 -1.30 -13.89 0.25
N GLN A 135 -0.67 -13.06 1.09
CA GLN A 135 -0.34 -11.68 0.73
C GLN A 135 0.76 -11.59 -0.32
N GLN A 136 1.70 -12.54 -0.36
CA GLN A 136 2.73 -12.61 -1.38
C GLN A 136 2.15 -13.07 -2.73
N ALA A 137 1.26 -14.06 -2.73
CA ALA A 137 0.53 -14.48 -3.93
C ALA A 137 -0.44 -13.40 -4.43
N ALA A 138 -1.10 -12.68 -3.52
CA ALA A 138 -1.96 -11.56 -3.88
C ALA A 138 -1.18 -10.37 -4.43
N ALA A 139 0.08 -10.14 -4.02
CA ALA A 139 0.90 -9.06 -4.56
C ALA A 139 1.24 -9.22 -6.05
N THR A 140 1.10 -10.42 -6.62
CA THR A 140 1.25 -10.65 -8.07
C THR A 140 -0.08 -10.50 -8.84
N GLN A 141 -1.21 -10.43 -8.14
CA GLN A 141 -2.58 -10.46 -8.68
C GLN A 141 -3.45 -9.28 -8.23
N GLY A 142 -2.94 -8.34 -7.42
CA GLY A 142 -3.72 -7.26 -6.79
C GLY A 142 -2.90 -6.29 -5.94
N ASP A 143 -3.41 -5.07 -5.74
CA ASP A 143 -2.85 -4.09 -4.81
C ASP A 143 -3.31 -4.38 -3.37
N LEU A 144 -2.37 -4.62 -2.46
CA LEU A 144 -2.60 -4.80 -1.02
C LEU A 144 -2.07 -3.62 -0.18
N GLY A 145 -1.70 -2.52 -0.83
CA GLY A 145 -1.01 -1.37 -0.26
C GLY A 145 0.47 -1.32 -0.65
N TYR A 146 1.03 -0.11 -0.60
CA TYR A 146 2.43 0.15 -0.89
C TYR A 146 3.33 -0.65 0.06
N PRO A 147 4.20 -1.55 -0.43
CA PRO A 147 5.00 -2.42 0.42
C PRO A 147 6.05 -1.60 1.20
N LEU A 148 6.14 -1.85 2.50
CA LEU A 148 7.11 -1.22 3.37
C LEU A 148 7.78 -2.27 4.25
N ASP A 149 9.04 -2.57 3.92
CA ASP A 149 9.86 -3.47 4.72
C ASP A 149 10.18 -2.85 6.08
N THR A 150 9.83 -3.56 7.14
CA THR A 150 10.03 -3.20 8.55
C THR A 150 11.13 -4.02 9.22
N THR A 151 11.84 -4.87 8.46
CA THR A 151 12.91 -5.72 8.99
C THR A 151 13.99 -4.86 9.65
N GLY A 152 14.33 -5.19 10.90
CA GLY A 152 15.31 -4.47 11.71
C GLY A 152 14.93 -3.03 12.10
N GLN A 153 13.68 -2.61 11.88
CA GLN A 153 13.21 -1.25 12.18
C GLN A 153 12.25 -1.22 13.37
N SER A 154 12.34 -0.17 14.17
CA SER A 154 11.38 0.12 15.24
C SER A 154 10.06 0.66 14.67
N ALA A 155 8.97 0.55 15.43
CA ALA A 155 7.68 1.10 15.05
C ALA A 155 7.76 2.62 14.76
N ALA A 156 8.54 3.37 15.53
CA ALA A 156 8.76 4.80 15.31
C ALA A 156 9.47 5.10 13.99
N GLN A 157 10.47 4.31 13.60
CA GLN A 157 11.16 4.45 12.31
C GLN A 157 10.21 4.16 11.15
N VAL A 158 9.43 3.08 11.26
CA VAL A 158 8.41 2.69 10.28
C VAL A 158 7.33 3.78 10.15
N ALA A 159 6.87 4.34 11.27
CA ALA A 159 5.89 5.42 11.29
C ALA A 159 6.42 6.69 10.63
N GLN A 160 7.66 7.10 10.93
CA GLN A 160 8.30 8.26 10.29
C GLN A 160 8.43 8.08 8.78
N LYS A 161 8.86 6.90 8.30
CA LYS A 161 8.94 6.60 6.87
C LYS A 161 7.57 6.64 6.20
N THR A 162 6.56 6.06 6.85
CA THR A 162 5.17 6.07 6.39
C THR A 162 4.61 7.49 6.34
N TRP A 163 4.92 8.32 7.33
CA TRP A 163 4.56 9.72 7.40
C TRP A 163 5.17 10.52 6.24
N GLN A 164 6.47 10.35 5.99
CA GLN A 164 7.15 11.01 4.88
C GLN A 164 6.52 10.65 3.53
N LEU A 165 6.25 9.37 3.28
CA LEU A 165 5.63 8.92 2.03
C LEU A 165 4.19 9.42 1.85
N SER A 166 3.44 9.61 2.94
CA SER A 166 2.06 10.13 2.90
C SER A 166 1.97 11.66 2.89
N HIS A 167 3.04 12.34 3.26
CA HIS A 167 3.13 13.80 3.30
C HIS A 167 4.17 14.36 2.33
N GLU A 168 4.66 13.52 1.42
CA GLU A 168 5.49 13.97 0.31
C GLU A 168 4.71 15.06 -0.42
N LYS A 169 5.23 16.28 -0.30
CA LYS A 169 4.65 17.46 -0.90
C LYS A 169 4.56 17.18 -2.40
N ILE A 170 3.37 17.22 -2.98
CA ILE A 170 3.23 17.24 -4.44
C ILE A 170 3.82 18.57 -4.91
N VAL A 171 5.13 18.56 -5.18
CA VAL A 171 5.83 19.72 -5.72
C VAL A 171 5.59 19.73 -7.22
N VAL A 172 4.76 20.67 -7.66
CA VAL A 172 4.62 21.01 -9.07
C VAL A 172 5.77 21.96 -9.41
N ALA A 173 6.64 21.55 -10.32
CA ALA A 173 7.72 22.37 -10.84
C ALA A 173 7.30 23.02 -12.17
N PRO A 174 7.85 24.19 -12.54
CA PRO A 174 7.78 24.68 -13.91
C PRO A 174 8.30 23.62 -14.89
N TYR A 175 7.86 23.71 -16.16
CA TYR A 175 8.33 22.80 -17.19
C TYR A 175 9.86 22.79 -17.27
N ASN A 176 10.45 21.60 -17.24
CA ASN A 176 11.88 21.39 -17.41
C ASN A 176 12.15 20.70 -18.76
N PRO A 177 12.84 21.34 -19.72
CA PRO A 177 13.19 20.73 -21.00
C PRO A 177 13.99 19.41 -20.87
N ALA A 178 14.73 19.23 -19.78
CA ALA A 178 15.49 18.01 -19.53
C ALA A 178 14.60 16.77 -19.33
N TRP A 179 13.30 16.93 -19.06
CA TRP A 179 12.38 15.79 -18.95
C TRP A 179 12.27 14.99 -20.25
N ALA A 180 12.37 15.64 -21.41
CA ALA A 180 12.38 14.95 -22.70
C ALA A 180 13.65 14.09 -22.84
N GLU A 181 14.81 14.64 -22.51
CA GLU A 181 16.09 13.91 -22.57
C GLU A 181 16.14 12.74 -21.58
N GLN A 182 15.62 12.94 -20.37
CA GLN A 182 15.49 11.90 -19.36
C GLN A 182 14.55 10.77 -19.81
N PHE A 183 13.42 11.11 -20.44
CA PHE A 183 12.53 10.13 -21.01
C PHE A 183 13.23 9.31 -22.10
N GLU A 184 13.93 9.95 -23.04
CA GLU A 184 14.63 9.25 -24.13
C GLU A 184 15.70 8.29 -23.59
N ALA A 185 16.46 8.70 -22.58
CA ALA A 185 17.44 7.84 -21.92
C ALA A 185 16.78 6.62 -21.27
N GLU A 186 15.65 6.82 -20.57
CA GLU A 186 14.91 5.75 -19.90
C GLU A 186 14.22 4.81 -20.90
N ALA A 187 13.61 5.35 -21.95
CA ALA A 187 12.99 4.59 -23.03
C ALA A 187 14.02 3.72 -23.75
N ALA A 188 15.24 4.23 -23.99
CA ALA A 188 16.33 3.44 -24.56
C ALA A 188 16.76 2.28 -23.63
N ALA A 189 16.87 2.53 -22.32
CA ALA A 189 17.21 1.50 -21.34
C ALA A 189 16.13 0.40 -21.27
N ILE A 190 14.86 0.80 -21.20
CA ILE A 190 13.72 -0.11 -21.22
C ILE A 190 13.72 -0.93 -22.51
N LYS A 191 13.84 -0.29 -23.68
CA LYS A 191 13.87 -0.97 -24.98
C LYS A 191 15.01 -1.99 -25.07
N ALA A 192 16.18 -1.67 -24.53
CA ALA A 192 17.31 -2.60 -24.47
C ALA A 192 17.02 -3.82 -23.57
N ALA A 193 16.32 -3.63 -22.44
CA ALA A 193 16.00 -4.71 -21.52
C ALA A 193 14.89 -5.64 -22.03
N VAL A 194 13.83 -5.10 -22.64
CA VAL A 194 12.67 -5.91 -23.08
C VAL A 194 12.71 -6.30 -24.56
N GLY A 195 13.60 -5.69 -25.35
CA GLY A 195 13.81 -6.03 -26.77
C GLY A 195 12.57 -5.83 -27.64
N ASP A 196 12.21 -6.86 -28.40
CA ASP A 196 11.09 -6.83 -29.35
C ASP A 196 9.72 -6.93 -28.66
N LEU A 197 9.67 -7.14 -27.34
CA LEU A 197 8.41 -7.07 -26.58
C LEU A 197 7.83 -5.65 -26.57
N ALA A 198 8.69 -4.62 -26.53
CA ALA A 198 8.27 -3.23 -26.67
C ALA A 198 8.16 -2.86 -28.15
N LEU A 199 6.96 -2.74 -28.69
CA LEU A 199 6.76 -2.22 -30.04
C LEU A 199 7.15 -0.75 -30.12
N GLU A 200 6.62 0.03 -29.18
CA GLU A 200 6.84 1.47 -29.05
C GLU A 200 6.86 1.87 -27.57
N ILE A 201 7.53 2.98 -27.27
CA ILE A 201 7.54 3.57 -25.92
C ILE A 201 7.26 5.07 -26.10
N HIS A 202 6.23 5.57 -25.42
CA HIS A 202 5.79 6.96 -25.53
C HIS A 202 5.96 7.71 -24.21
N HIS A 203 6.42 8.95 -24.30
CA HIS A 203 6.38 9.89 -23.17
C HIS A 203 4.93 10.37 -23.02
N ILE A 204 4.33 10.05 -21.88
CA ILE A 204 2.96 10.44 -21.56
C ILE A 204 2.94 11.31 -20.30
N GLY A 205 1.74 11.71 -19.85
CA GLY A 205 1.59 12.53 -18.66
C GLY A 205 2.02 13.98 -18.86
N SER A 206 1.99 14.76 -17.79
CA SER A 206 2.18 16.23 -17.87
C SER A 206 3.62 16.63 -18.20
N THR A 207 4.61 15.80 -17.88
CA THR A 207 6.03 16.07 -18.19
C THR A 207 6.35 15.96 -19.68
N SER A 208 5.49 15.31 -20.47
CA SER A 208 5.62 15.22 -21.94
C SER A 208 5.18 16.48 -22.68
N VAL A 209 4.52 17.43 -22.01
CA VAL A 209 3.93 18.61 -22.65
C VAL A 209 4.81 19.85 -22.43
N PRO A 210 5.46 20.40 -23.48
CA PRO A 210 6.27 21.59 -23.36
C PRO A 210 5.52 22.78 -22.76
N GLY A 211 6.12 23.40 -21.74
CA GLY A 211 5.58 24.57 -21.06
C GLY A 211 4.55 24.29 -19.96
N LEU A 212 4.15 23.03 -19.74
CA LEU A 212 3.21 22.66 -18.69
C LEU A 212 3.92 22.42 -17.34
N PRO A 213 3.57 23.13 -16.25
CA PRO A 213 4.04 22.79 -14.92
C PRO A 213 3.53 21.41 -14.50
N ALA A 214 4.40 20.58 -13.94
CA ALA A 214 4.10 19.20 -13.60
C ALA A 214 4.82 18.75 -12.33
N LYS A 215 4.33 17.66 -11.71
CA LYS A 215 5.16 16.89 -10.78
C LYS A 215 6.35 16.34 -11.56
N PRO A 216 7.60 16.42 -11.06
CA PRO A 216 8.78 15.96 -11.79
C PRO A 216 8.89 14.43 -11.78
N ILE A 217 7.88 13.76 -12.34
CA ILE A 217 7.80 12.31 -12.56
C ILE A 217 7.59 12.09 -14.06
N ILE A 218 8.40 11.22 -14.65
CA ILE A 218 8.27 10.84 -16.05
C ILE A 218 7.31 9.65 -16.13
N ASP A 219 6.21 9.84 -16.84
CA ASP A 219 5.26 8.77 -17.13
C ASP A 219 5.55 8.22 -18.53
N SER A 220 5.72 6.90 -18.64
CA SER A 220 6.02 6.22 -19.90
C SER A 220 4.96 5.17 -20.20
N MET A 221 4.53 5.09 -21.47
CA MET A 221 3.62 4.06 -21.96
C MET A 221 4.37 3.13 -22.91
N LEU A 222 4.42 1.85 -22.58
CA LEU A 222 5.03 0.82 -23.40
C LEU A 222 3.94 0.05 -24.15
N LEU A 223 4.04 0.02 -25.48
CA LEU A 223 3.12 -0.71 -26.35
C LEU A 223 3.62 -2.15 -26.56
N VAL A 224 2.77 -3.12 -26.29
CA VAL A 224 3.00 -4.55 -26.55
C VAL A 224 2.05 -5.07 -27.62
N SER A 225 2.39 -6.17 -28.29
CA SER A 225 1.55 -6.77 -29.34
C SER A 225 0.22 -7.28 -28.79
N ARG A 226 0.24 -7.92 -27.62
CA ARG A 226 -0.95 -8.37 -26.90
C ARG A 226 -0.80 -8.00 -25.44
N LEU A 227 -1.91 -7.66 -24.79
CA LEU A 227 -1.88 -7.30 -23.38
C LEU A 227 -1.24 -8.43 -22.56
N GLU A 228 -1.57 -9.70 -22.84
CA GLU A 228 -1.01 -10.85 -22.12
C GLU A 228 0.52 -10.95 -22.16
N ASP A 229 1.19 -10.32 -23.13
CA ASP A 229 2.65 -10.35 -23.27
C ASP A 229 3.36 -9.46 -22.24
N PHE A 230 2.63 -8.56 -21.54
CA PHE A 230 3.22 -7.66 -20.54
C PHE A 230 3.95 -8.42 -19.44
N ALA A 231 3.49 -9.64 -19.09
CA ALA A 231 4.07 -10.44 -18.02
C ALA A 231 5.55 -10.76 -18.30
N ASN A 232 5.93 -10.88 -19.57
CA ASN A 232 7.31 -11.14 -19.99
C ASN A 232 8.22 -9.90 -19.85
N CYS A 233 7.65 -8.71 -19.64
CA CYS A 233 8.40 -7.49 -19.38
C CYS A 233 8.76 -7.32 -17.91
N ILE A 234 8.12 -8.06 -16.99
CA ILE A 234 8.26 -7.86 -15.54
C ILE A 234 9.70 -8.11 -15.08
N GLU A 235 10.25 -9.29 -15.35
CA GLU A 235 11.59 -9.67 -14.88
C GLU A 235 12.70 -8.77 -15.47
N PRO A 236 12.74 -8.46 -16.79
CA PRO A 236 13.72 -7.53 -17.33
C PRO A 236 13.63 -6.12 -16.73
N LEU A 237 12.42 -5.60 -16.50
CA LEU A 237 12.22 -4.29 -15.89
C LEU A 237 12.63 -4.29 -14.41
N GLN A 238 12.37 -5.38 -13.68
CA GLN A 238 12.85 -5.54 -12.31
C GLN A 238 14.37 -5.51 -12.22
N ALA A 239 15.08 -6.06 -13.21
CA ALA A 239 16.53 -5.99 -13.29
C ALA A 239 17.06 -4.55 -13.50
N LEU A 240 16.26 -3.66 -14.09
CA LEU A 240 16.53 -2.22 -14.18
C LEU A 240 16.15 -1.43 -12.91
N GLY A 241 15.57 -2.09 -11.91
CA GLY A 241 15.15 -1.48 -10.64
C GLY A 241 13.67 -1.07 -10.58
N TYR A 242 12.88 -1.40 -11.60
CA TYR A 242 11.43 -1.18 -11.54
C TYR A 242 10.75 -2.16 -10.59
N SER A 243 9.67 -1.72 -9.96
CA SER A 243 8.80 -2.59 -9.18
C SER A 243 7.48 -2.78 -9.91
N TYR A 244 7.10 -4.04 -10.14
CA TYR A 244 5.78 -4.35 -10.66
C TYR A 244 4.73 -4.13 -9.58
N VAL A 245 3.75 -3.28 -9.89
CA VAL A 245 2.57 -3.03 -9.06
C VAL A 245 1.36 -3.46 -9.87
N TYR A 246 0.67 -4.49 -9.41
CA TYR A 246 -0.56 -4.93 -10.06
C TYR A 246 -1.69 -3.94 -9.77
N HIS A 247 -2.39 -3.50 -10.82
CA HIS A 247 -3.62 -2.73 -10.72
C HIS A 247 -4.77 -3.47 -11.45
N PRO A 248 -5.84 -3.87 -10.72
CA PRO A 248 -7.00 -4.56 -11.30
C PRO A 248 -7.89 -3.65 -12.16
#